data_AF-A0A7J2NDV3-F1
#
_entry.id   AF-A0A7J2NDV3-F1
#
_cell.length_a   1.000
_cell.length_b   1.000
_cell.length_c   1.000
_cell.angle_alpha   90.00
_cell.angle_beta   90.00
_cell.angle_gamma   90.00
#
_symmetry.space_group_name_H-M   'P 1'
#
loop_
_entity.id
_entity.type
_entity.pdbx_description
1 polymer ?
#
loop_
_entity_poly.entity_id
_entity_poly.type
_entity_poly.pdbx_seq_one_letter_code
_entity_poly.pdbx_strand_id
1 'polypeptide(L)'
;MRLKNKFVKWWVQNLLSKKFTRAVPGFIVTNFDNFSNKTSYRLLLLPEDIFVNIENRLVDKSEKYKESLVKLGEDWGYNFAYLLSVPVYTGENEKALQRFISSAYKYGLTAWVRDVKYLNIDLRKGEIRAKSTDFVIARKNRMGLILYQGCIKGLFQYVFNKKIEITSIKLSKDFSDIEFTMSITDKRYNPSFKYSREVLSQYREINAIRPLSHFKEGGDSAIYDKVFKTEDGLFYWRDYCLIYVGCIVLYLLESRIKEKQVLFDIGFDWGKEFFQGENLNFFLKTFVLFGFGDVAVIPGKTPKVVMKYFPWEPLEKDVNDFSLVRGILSGALSSVYSKEIHLKKTSLMKKHDLFEAVFQ
;
A
#
# COMPACT_ATOMS: atom_id res chain seq x y z
N MET A 1 -10.07 -25.14 15.70
CA MET A 1 -9.61 -23.99 16.52
C MET A 1 -10.67 -22.89 16.48
N ARG A 2 -11.34 -22.56 17.59
CA ARG A 2 -12.40 -21.52 17.64
C ARG A 2 -11.74 -20.13 17.74
N LEU A 3 -11.66 -19.39 16.63
CA LEU A 3 -11.27 -17.98 16.60
C LEU A 3 -12.26 -17.17 17.46
N LYS A 4 -11.81 -16.66 18.62
CA LYS A 4 -12.65 -15.99 19.63
C LYS A 4 -13.07 -14.56 19.24
N ASN A 5 -12.40 -13.93 18.28
CA ASN A 5 -12.76 -12.57 17.86
C ASN A 5 -13.79 -12.61 16.72
N LYS A 6 -15.05 -12.21 17.01
CA LYS A 6 -16.16 -12.16 16.04
C LYS A 6 -15.83 -11.29 14.82
N PHE A 7 -14.98 -10.27 14.97
CA PHE A 7 -14.54 -9.41 13.87
C PHE A 7 -13.48 -10.09 13.00
N VAL A 8 -12.50 -10.78 13.59
CA VAL A 8 -11.53 -11.62 12.84
C VAL A 8 -12.23 -12.77 12.13
N LYS A 9 -13.23 -13.39 12.77
CA LYS A 9 -14.08 -14.39 12.12
C LYS A 9 -14.82 -13.79 10.93
N TRP A 10 -15.39 -12.59 11.07
CA TRP A 10 -16.03 -11.88 9.96
C TRP A 10 -15.03 -11.50 8.86
N TRP A 11 -13.84 -11.00 9.20
CA TRP A 11 -12.80 -10.56 8.27
C TRP A 11 -12.21 -11.75 7.49
N VAL A 12 -11.81 -12.82 8.17
CA VAL A 12 -11.42 -14.10 7.55
C VAL A 12 -12.57 -14.67 6.71
N GLN A 13 -13.82 -14.59 7.18
CA GLN A 13 -14.99 -15.06 6.43
C GLN A 13 -15.50 -14.10 5.34
N ASN A 14 -14.93 -12.90 5.15
CA ASN A 14 -15.40 -11.94 4.13
C ASN A 14 -14.29 -11.39 3.22
N LEU A 15 -13.05 -11.29 3.71
CA LEU A 15 -11.87 -10.88 2.93
C LEU A 15 -11.09 -12.06 2.35
N LEU A 16 -10.98 -13.17 3.10
CA LEU A 16 -10.53 -14.45 2.52
C LEU A 16 -11.70 -15.25 1.90
N SER A 17 -12.94 -14.94 2.25
CA SER A 17 -14.05 -15.43 1.43
C SER A 17 -14.19 -14.60 0.17
N LYS A 18 -14.55 -15.30 -0.91
CA LYS A 18 -14.59 -14.88 -2.31
C LYS A 18 -15.37 -13.59 -2.64
N LYS A 19 -15.90 -12.85 -1.66
CA LYS A 19 -16.78 -11.70 -1.84
C LYS A 19 -16.07 -10.35 -1.98
N PHE A 20 -15.00 -10.06 -1.24
CA PHE A 20 -14.43 -8.69 -1.20
C PHE A 20 -13.00 -8.56 -1.73
N THR A 21 -12.23 -9.64 -1.79
CA THR A 21 -10.91 -9.64 -2.43
C THR A 21 -10.79 -10.85 -3.34
N ARG A 22 -10.61 -10.62 -4.64
CA ARG A 22 -10.19 -11.66 -5.56
C ARG A 22 -8.67 -11.60 -5.61
N ALA A 23 -8.02 -12.37 -4.75
CA ALA A 23 -6.61 -12.66 -4.91
C ALA A 23 -6.50 -13.64 -6.09
N VAL A 24 -6.25 -13.10 -7.27
CA VAL A 24 -5.74 -13.91 -8.38
C VAL A 24 -4.23 -13.77 -8.33
N PRO A 25 -3.44 -14.83 -8.50
CA PRO A 25 -1.98 -14.69 -8.57
C PRO A 25 -1.60 -13.49 -9.46
N GLY A 26 -0.71 -12.62 -8.98
CA GLY A 26 -0.27 -11.41 -9.68
C GLY A 26 -1.16 -10.18 -9.46
N PHE A 27 -2.38 -10.34 -8.96
CA PHE A 27 -3.36 -9.26 -8.77
C PHE A 27 -4.13 -9.39 -7.45
N ILE A 28 -3.82 -8.52 -6.48
CA ILE A 28 -4.63 -8.38 -5.28
C ILE A 28 -5.66 -7.27 -5.57
N VAL A 29 -6.90 -7.66 -5.86
CA VAL A 29 -7.97 -6.71 -6.18
C VAL A 29 -9.03 -6.73 -5.11
N THR A 30 -9.32 -5.55 -4.56
CA THR A 30 -10.50 -5.34 -3.70
C THR A 30 -11.66 -4.80 -4.52
N ASN A 31 -12.85 -5.34 -4.29
CA ASN A 31 -14.11 -4.84 -4.83
C ASN A 31 -14.93 -4.25 -3.70
N PHE A 32 -15.33 -2.99 -3.85
CA PHE A 32 -16.27 -2.35 -2.95
C PHE A 32 -17.67 -2.38 -3.58
N ASP A 33 -18.44 -3.41 -3.24
CA ASP A 33 -19.79 -3.65 -3.78
C ASP A 33 -20.88 -2.73 -3.19
N ASN A 34 -20.51 -1.68 -2.44
CA ASN A 34 -21.47 -0.78 -1.80
C ASN A 34 -21.78 0.49 -2.60
N PHE A 35 -21.23 0.64 -3.81
CA PHE A 35 -21.49 1.80 -4.66
C PHE A 35 -21.95 1.33 -6.03
N SER A 36 -22.80 2.14 -6.66
CA SER A 36 -23.34 1.97 -8.02
C SER A 36 -22.32 1.63 -9.11
N ASN A 37 -21.03 1.71 -8.81
CA ASN A 37 -19.91 1.30 -9.65
C ASN A 37 -19.05 0.25 -8.94
N LYS A 38 -18.93 -0.94 -9.55
CA LYS A 38 -17.85 -1.88 -9.23
C LYS A 38 -16.52 -1.22 -9.57
N THR A 39 -15.74 -0.83 -8.56
CA THR A 39 -14.38 -0.36 -8.78
C THR A 39 -13.40 -1.36 -8.20
N SER A 40 -12.51 -1.83 -9.07
CA SER A 40 -11.38 -2.70 -8.74
C SER A 40 -10.18 -1.83 -8.40
N TYR A 41 -9.67 -1.98 -7.18
CA TYR A 41 -8.45 -1.30 -6.74
C TYR A 41 -7.33 -2.31 -6.55
N ARG A 42 -6.17 -2.07 -7.17
CA ARG A 42 -5.01 -2.95 -7.05
C ARG A 42 -4.21 -2.62 -5.80
N LEU A 43 -4.10 -3.62 -4.96
CA LEU A 43 -3.27 -3.65 -3.78
C LEU A 43 -1.96 -4.39 -4.09
N LEU A 44 -0.93 -4.03 -3.34
CA LEU A 44 0.33 -4.73 -3.22
C LEU A 44 0.51 -5.12 -1.77
N LEU A 45 1.15 -6.26 -1.53
CA LEU A 45 1.57 -6.68 -0.21
C LEU A 45 3.04 -6.25 -0.03
N LEU A 46 3.31 -5.36 0.92
CA LEU A 46 4.65 -4.86 1.20
C LEU A 46 4.99 -4.99 2.68
N PRO A 47 6.25 -5.17 3.06
CA PRO A 47 6.68 -5.06 4.46
C PRO A 47 6.43 -3.67 5.03
N GLU A 48 6.03 -3.58 6.30
CA GLU A 48 5.95 -2.31 7.02
C GLU A 48 7.32 -1.60 7.08
N ASP A 49 8.40 -2.37 7.09
CA ASP A 49 9.78 -1.88 7.28
C ASP A 49 10.27 -0.99 6.13
N ILE A 50 9.75 -1.16 4.92
CA ILE A 50 10.04 -0.22 3.82
C ILE A 50 9.61 1.20 4.23
N PHE A 51 8.41 1.36 4.79
CA PHE A 51 7.91 2.67 5.19
C PHE A 51 8.60 3.20 6.44
N VAL A 52 8.85 2.33 7.43
CA VAL A 52 9.64 2.67 8.64
C VAL A 52 11.00 3.24 8.23
N ASN A 53 11.70 2.56 7.33
CA ASN A 53 13.04 2.95 6.88
C ASN A 53 13.02 4.21 6.01
N ILE A 54 12.00 4.39 5.15
CA ILE A 54 11.85 5.61 4.36
C ILE A 54 11.63 6.81 5.28
N GLU A 55 10.71 6.70 6.24
CA GLU A 55 10.42 7.78 7.18
C GLU A 55 11.65 8.13 8.02
N ASN A 56 12.33 7.14 8.61
CA ASN A 56 13.53 7.36 9.42
C ASN A 56 14.67 7.99 8.61
N ARG A 57 15.12 7.33 7.52
CA ARG A 57 16.30 7.78 6.78
C ARG A 57 16.13 9.16 6.15
N LEU A 58 14.90 9.54 5.76
CA LEU A 58 14.65 10.89 5.23
C LEU A 58 14.56 11.92 6.34
N VAL A 59 13.87 11.64 7.44
CA VAL A 59 13.79 12.57 8.58
C VAL A 59 15.15 12.80 9.22
N ASP A 60 15.98 11.76 9.36
CA ASP A 60 17.35 11.84 9.86
C ASP A 60 18.22 12.77 9.00
N LYS A 61 17.96 12.84 7.69
CA LYS A 61 18.62 13.79 6.79
C LYS A 61 18.12 15.22 7.00
N SER A 62 16.83 15.40 7.22
CA SER A 62 16.25 16.71 7.54
C SER A 62 14.80 16.60 8.02
N GLU A 63 14.49 17.34 9.09
CA GLU A 63 13.13 17.51 9.61
C GLU A 63 12.13 18.02 8.56
N LYS A 64 12.59 18.74 7.51
CA LYS A 64 11.74 19.22 6.41
C LYS A 64 11.04 18.09 5.64
N TYR A 65 11.59 16.87 5.68
CA TYR A 65 10.96 15.72 5.03
C TYR A 65 9.68 15.28 5.74
N LYS A 66 9.46 15.63 7.03
CA LYS A 66 8.23 15.27 7.75
C LYS A 66 6.99 15.76 7.02
N GLU A 67 6.95 17.05 6.70
CA GLU A 67 5.82 17.65 5.98
C GLU A 67 5.65 17.05 4.59
N SER A 68 6.76 16.80 3.88
CA SER A 68 6.73 16.20 2.54
C SER A 68 6.17 14.78 2.55
N LEU A 69 6.53 13.97 3.55
CA LEU A 69 6.05 12.59 3.71
C LEU A 69 4.58 12.54 4.12
N VAL A 70 4.15 13.44 5.02
CA VAL A 70 2.73 13.61 5.36
C VAL A 70 1.95 14.04 4.11
N LYS A 71 2.46 14.99 3.33
CA LYS A 71 1.79 15.46 2.10
C LYS A 71 1.69 14.37 1.02
N LEU A 72 2.72 13.53 0.90
CA LEU A 72 2.70 12.35 0.05
C LEU A 72 1.59 11.40 0.47
N GLY A 73 1.48 11.11 1.77
CA GLY A 73 0.40 10.32 2.33
C GLY A 73 -0.98 10.95 2.10
N GLU A 74 -1.13 12.27 2.25
CA GLU A 74 -2.40 12.98 1.99
C GLU A 74 -2.89 12.76 0.57
N ASP A 75 -2.01 12.90 -0.43
CA ASP A 75 -2.38 12.68 -1.82
C ASP A 75 -2.70 11.22 -2.08
N TRP A 76 -1.99 10.28 -1.46
CA TRP A 76 -2.36 8.89 -1.54
C TRP A 76 -3.77 8.65 -0.96
N GLY A 77 -4.02 9.04 0.27
CA GLY A 77 -5.32 8.83 0.94
C GLY A 77 -6.48 9.47 0.20
N TYR A 78 -6.26 10.66 -0.36
CA TYR A 78 -7.24 11.33 -1.22
C TYR A 78 -7.54 10.50 -2.47
N ASN A 79 -6.53 10.02 -3.18
CA ASN A 79 -6.72 9.21 -4.39
C ASN A 79 -7.25 7.81 -4.09
N PHE A 80 -6.92 7.24 -2.93
CA PHE A 80 -7.50 5.99 -2.44
C PHE A 80 -9.01 6.17 -2.26
N ALA A 81 -9.44 7.19 -1.53
CA ALA A 81 -10.86 7.48 -1.34
C ALA A 81 -11.58 7.78 -2.68
N TYR A 82 -10.91 8.52 -3.56
CA TYR A 82 -11.44 8.81 -4.89
C TYR A 82 -11.65 7.57 -5.75
N LEU A 83 -10.65 6.68 -5.81
CA LEU A 83 -10.73 5.43 -6.56
C LEU A 83 -11.79 4.48 -6.00
N LEU A 84 -11.94 4.44 -4.67
CA LEU A 84 -12.99 3.66 -4.03
C LEU A 84 -14.38 4.27 -4.15
N SER A 85 -14.53 5.41 -4.83
CA SER A 85 -15.80 6.13 -4.98
C SER A 85 -16.47 6.40 -3.63
N VAL A 86 -15.65 6.75 -2.62
CA VAL A 86 -16.13 7.16 -1.31
C VAL A 86 -17.15 8.30 -1.47
N PRO A 87 -18.30 8.29 -0.77
CA PRO A 87 -19.24 9.40 -0.81
C PRO A 87 -18.64 10.64 -0.14
N VAL A 88 -18.80 11.78 -0.81
CA VAL A 88 -18.46 13.11 -0.27
C VAL A 88 -19.62 13.57 0.60
N TYR A 89 -19.32 14.19 1.73
CA TYR A 89 -20.32 14.76 2.62
C TYR A 89 -20.99 15.98 2.00
N THR A 90 -22.32 15.96 1.88
CA THR A 90 -23.14 17.07 1.35
C THR A 90 -24.01 17.76 2.40
N GLY A 91 -23.98 17.34 3.67
CA GLY A 91 -24.80 17.92 4.74
C GLY A 91 -26.08 17.17 5.09
N GLU A 92 -26.62 16.35 4.17
CA GLU A 92 -27.99 15.82 4.29
C GLU A 92 -28.10 14.43 4.94
N ASN A 93 -26.98 13.72 5.18
CA ASN A 93 -27.02 12.35 5.70
C ASN A 93 -25.83 11.99 6.61
N GLU A 94 -25.71 12.71 7.73
CA GLU A 94 -24.63 12.54 8.73
C GLU A 94 -24.49 11.11 9.24
N LYS A 95 -25.59 10.43 9.59
CA LYS A 95 -25.55 9.05 10.11
C LYS A 95 -25.07 8.05 9.08
N ALA A 96 -25.49 8.16 7.81
CA ALA A 96 -25.00 7.28 6.76
C ALA A 96 -23.53 7.53 6.47
N LEU A 97 -23.10 8.80 6.46
CA LEU A 97 -21.70 9.15 6.32
C LEU A 97 -20.86 8.58 7.46
N GLN A 98 -21.25 8.77 8.72
CA GLN A 98 -20.50 8.25 9.87
C GLN A 98 -20.37 6.72 9.81
N ARG A 99 -21.44 6.00 9.44
CA ARG A 99 -21.38 4.54 9.23
C ARG A 99 -20.46 4.16 8.08
N PHE A 100 -20.52 4.92 6.98
CA PHE A 100 -19.66 4.71 5.83
C PHE A 100 -18.19 4.93 6.20
N ILE A 101 -17.85 6.10 6.75
CA ILE A 101 -16.48 6.43 7.14
C ILE A 101 -16.01 5.41 8.18
N SER A 102 -16.83 5.05 9.17
CA SER A 102 -16.45 4.01 10.13
C SER A 102 -16.10 2.69 9.45
N SER A 103 -16.79 2.34 8.36
CA SER A 103 -16.52 1.12 7.58
C SER A 103 -15.27 1.26 6.71
N ALA A 104 -15.10 2.39 6.01
CA ALA A 104 -13.94 2.67 5.16
C ALA A 104 -12.66 2.88 5.97
N TYR A 105 -12.75 3.56 7.12
CA TYR A 105 -11.68 3.75 8.09
C TYR A 105 -11.26 2.41 8.71
N LYS A 106 -12.23 1.59 9.14
CA LYS A 106 -11.93 0.23 9.59
C LYS A 106 -11.28 -0.58 8.48
N TYR A 107 -11.78 -0.54 7.24
CA TYR A 107 -11.16 -1.25 6.13
C TYR A 107 -9.71 -0.79 5.89
N GLY A 108 -9.51 0.52 5.66
CA GLY A 108 -8.22 1.10 5.33
C GLY A 108 -7.19 0.90 6.45
N LEU A 109 -7.63 0.99 7.71
CA LEU A 109 -6.75 0.76 8.85
C LEU A 109 -6.56 -0.68 9.24
N THR A 110 -7.52 -1.59 9.03
CA THR A 110 -7.29 -3.01 9.37
C THR A 110 -6.16 -3.64 8.57
N ALA A 111 -5.70 -3.01 7.48
CA ALA A 111 -4.47 -3.40 6.80
C ALA A 111 -3.19 -2.97 7.56
N TRP A 112 -3.29 -2.02 8.49
CA TRP A 112 -2.16 -1.32 9.14
C TRP A 112 -2.24 -1.28 10.68
N VAL A 113 -3.32 -1.79 11.27
CA VAL A 113 -3.57 -1.80 12.72
C VAL A 113 -4.16 -3.13 13.14
N ARG A 114 -3.89 -3.50 14.39
CA ARG A 114 -4.48 -4.69 14.99
C ARG A 114 -5.95 -4.47 15.39
N ASP A 115 -6.26 -3.30 15.96
CA ASP A 115 -7.62 -3.00 16.41
C ASP A 115 -7.94 -1.51 16.35
N VAL A 116 -9.15 -1.16 15.90
CA VAL A 116 -9.67 0.22 15.92
C VAL A 116 -10.57 0.39 17.14
N LYS A 117 -10.09 1.12 18.16
CA LYS A 117 -10.81 1.35 19.41
C LYS A 117 -12.01 2.27 19.21
N TYR A 118 -11.82 3.39 18.52
CA TYR A 118 -12.92 4.26 18.13
C TYR A 118 -12.58 5.17 16.95
N LEU A 119 -13.63 5.61 16.28
CA LEU A 119 -13.64 6.78 15.39
C LEU A 119 -14.89 7.58 15.74
N ASN A 120 -14.72 8.84 16.14
CA ASN A 120 -15.78 9.78 16.43
C ASN A 120 -15.61 11.01 15.54
N ILE A 121 -16.72 11.49 14.98
CA ILE A 121 -16.75 12.65 14.09
C ILE A 121 -17.82 13.59 14.64
N ASP A 122 -17.38 14.68 15.26
CA ASP A 122 -18.25 15.74 15.77
C ASP A 122 -18.29 16.86 14.73
N LEU A 123 -19.28 16.81 13.84
CA LEU A 123 -19.44 17.81 12.78
C LEU A 123 -19.79 19.20 13.31
N ARG A 124 -20.38 19.29 14.51
CA ARG A 124 -20.71 20.58 15.14
C ARG A 124 -19.45 21.30 15.59
N LYS A 125 -18.49 20.55 16.14
CA LYS A 125 -17.17 21.08 16.51
C LYS A 125 -16.16 21.07 15.37
N GLY A 126 -16.50 20.47 14.23
CA GLY A 126 -15.55 20.24 13.14
C GLY A 126 -14.39 19.36 13.59
N GLU A 127 -14.63 18.34 14.40
CA GLU A 127 -13.57 17.53 15.03
C GLU A 127 -13.69 16.05 14.64
N ILE A 128 -12.56 15.42 14.37
CA ILE A 128 -12.45 13.98 14.16
C ILE A 128 -11.47 13.43 15.20
N ARG A 129 -11.93 12.46 15.99
CA ARG A 129 -11.11 11.76 16.97
C ARG A 129 -11.05 10.28 16.65
N ALA A 130 -9.86 9.71 16.63
CA ALA A 130 -9.70 8.31 16.34
C ALA A 130 -8.61 7.68 17.20
N LYS A 131 -8.83 6.45 17.66
CA LYS A 131 -7.85 5.69 18.42
C LYS A 131 -7.78 4.26 17.90
N SER A 132 -6.58 3.74 17.75
CA SER A 132 -6.34 2.34 17.38
C SER A 132 -5.10 1.79 18.10
N THR A 133 -4.96 0.47 18.06
CA THR A 133 -3.91 -0.31 18.71
C THR A 133 -3.03 -1.02 17.68
N ASP A 134 -1.75 -1.13 18.02
CA ASP A 134 -0.64 -1.71 17.29
C ASP A 134 -0.57 -1.22 15.84
N PHE A 135 -0.30 0.07 15.67
CA PHE A 135 0.00 0.61 14.34
C PHE A 135 1.38 0.15 13.89
N VAL A 136 1.37 -0.66 12.83
CA VAL A 136 2.51 -1.35 12.21
C VAL A 136 3.78 -0.48 12.05
N ILE A 137 3.65 0.74 11.51
CA ILE A 137 4.78 1.67 11.36
C ILE A 137 5.08 2.43 12.66
N ALA A 138 4.06 3.03 13.28
CA ALA A 138 4.25 3.94 14.41
C ALA A 138 4.77 3.22 15.67
N ARG A 139 4.47 1.92 15.83
CA ARG A 139 5.06 1.09 16.90
C ARG A 139 6.58 0.94 16.75
N LYS A 140 7.10 1.02 15.53
CA LYS A 140 8.53 0.89 15.21
C LYS A 140 9.26 2.23 15.19
N ASN A 141 8.71 3.25 14.53
CA ASN A 141 9.40 4.54 14.37
C ASN A 141 8.82 5.72 15.16
N ARG A 142 7.69 5.53 15.85
CA ARG A 142 7.00 6.57 16.64
C ARG A 142 6.52 7.78 15.82
N MET A 143 6.45 7.67 14.48
CA MET A 143 6.04 8.75 13.58
C MET A 143 4.79 8.39 12.77
N GLY A 144 4.87 7.39 11.88
CA GLY A 144 3.78 7.01 10.98
C GLY A 144 3.35 8.14 10.02
N LEU A 145 4.30 8.82 9.39
CA LEU A 145 4.05 10.02 8.58
C LEU A 145 3.19 9.74 7.34
N ILE A 146 3.50 8.68 6.58
CA ILE A 146 2.88 8.42 5.28
C ILE A 146 1.50 7.78 5.47
N LEU A 147 1.44 6.62 6.14
CA LEU A 147 0.20 5.85 6.31
C LEU A 147 -0.74 6.48 7.33
N TYR A 148 -0.22 6.82 8.50
CA TYR A 148 -1.07 7.14 9.62
C TYR A 148 -1.46 8.61 9.61
N GLN A 149 -0.50 9.53 9.56
CA GLN A 149 -0.78 10.96 9.50
C GLN A 149 -1.30 11.37 8.12
N GLY A 150 -0.54 11.07 7.07
CA GLY A 150 -0.86 11.51 5.71
C GLY A 150 -2.09 10.83 5.12
N CYS A 151 -2.11 9.51 4.98
CA CYS A 151 -3.18 8.80 4.28
C CYS A 151 -4.55 8.97 4.95
N ILE A 152 -4.62 8.89 6.28
CA ILE A 152 -5.88 9.13 7.01
C ILE A 152 -6.36 10.56 6.79
N LYS A 153 -5.47 11.55 6.91
CA LYS A 153 -5.80 12.95 6.64
C LYS A 153 -6.30 13.13 5.20
N GLY A 154 -5.62 12.53 4.23
CA GLY A 154 -6.00 12.50 2.81
C GLY A 154 -7.42 11.98 2.57
N LEU A 155 -7.77 10.87 3.21
CA LEU A 155 -9.09 10.26 3.13
C LEU A 155 -10.17 11.24 3.63
N PHE A 156 -9.97 11.85 4.80
CA PHE A 156 -10.92 12.82 5.34
C PHE A 156 -11.00 14.11 4.53
N GLN A 157 -9.89 14.57 3.95
CA GLN A 157 -9.88 15.72 3.04
C GLN A 157 -10.73 15.47 1.80
N TYR A 158 -10.72 14.24 1.27
CA TYR A 158 -11.60 13.86 0.17
C TYR A 158 -13.07 13.84 0.61
N VAL A 159 -13.37 13.18 1.73
CA VAL A 159 -14.74 13.00 2.25
C VAL A 159 -15.41 14.34 2.52
N PHE A 160 -14.73 15.27 3.19
CA PHE A 160 -15.30 16.56 3.56
C PHE A 160 -15.09 17.64 2.51
N ASN A 161 -14.24 17.40 1.50
CA ASN A 161 -13.79 18.42 0.54
C ASN A 161 -13.24 19.69 1.22
N LYS A 162 -12.69 19.51 2.43
CA LYS A 162 -12.13 20.57 3.28
C LYS A 162 -10.72 20.19 3.72
N LYS A 163 -9.89 21.18 4.03
CA LYS A 163 -8.57 20.97 4.62
C LYS A 163 -8.75 20.44 6.03
N ILE A 164 -8.08 19.34 6.31
CA ILE A 164 -8.01 18.72 7.63
C ILE A 164 -6.68 19.13 8.26
N GLU A 165 -6.63 19.31 9.57
CA GLU A 165 -5.40 19.60 10.30
C GLU A 165 -5.29 18.64 11.47
N ILE A 166 -4.12 18.01 11.65
CA ILE A 166 -3.86 17.16 12.82
C ILE A 166 -3.51 18.10 13.97
N THR A 167 -4.38 18.19 14.97
CA THR A 167 -4.21 19.09 16.12
C THR A 167 -3.54 18.40 17.29
N SER A 168 -3.66 17.06 17.39
CA SER A 168 -2.99 16.29 18.44
C SER A 168 -2.73 14.86 17.98
N ILE A 169 -1.55 14.35 18.35
CA ILE A 169 -1.17 12.94 18.25
C ILE A 169 -0.71 12.51 19.65
N LYS A 170 -1.35 11.50 20.22
CA LYS A 170 -0.95 10.91 21.50
C LYS A 170 -0.56 9.46 21.29
N LEU A 171 0.65 9.13 21.69
CA LEU A 171 1.16 7.76 21.74
C LEU A 171 1.11 7.27 23.18
N SER A 172 0.69 6.03 23.41
CA SER A 172 0.89 5.38 24.70
C SER A 172 2.38 5.18 25.00
N LYS A 173 2.73 5.00 26.28
CA LYS A 173 4.13 4.84 26.71
C LYS A 173 4.83 3.62 26.10
N ASP A 174 4.07 2.57 25.82
CA ASP A 174 4.49 1.33 25.17
C ASP A 174 4.32 1.37 23.64
N PHE A 175 3.84 2.49 23.09
CA PHE A 175 3.61 2.72 21.66
C PHE A 175 2.59 1.75 21.01
N SER A 176 1.85 1.02 21.82
CA SER A 176 0.79 0.13 21.35
C SER A 176 -0.44 0.92 20.91
N ASP A 177 -0.79 1.98 21.61
CA ASP A 177 -1.96 2.81 21.30
C ASP A 177 -1.55 4.15 20.69
N ILE A 178 -2.35 4.60 19.75
CA ILE A 178 -2.21 5.92 19.16
C ILE A 178 -3.58 6.56 18.98
N GLU A 179 -3.68 7.82 19.42
CA GLU A 179 -4.88 8.62 19.35
C GLU A 179 -4.61 9.90 18.55
N PHE A 180 -5.49 10.17 17.61
CA PHE A 180 -5.52 11.38 16.83
C PHE A 180 -6.70 12.26 17.19
N THR A 181 -6.43 13.56 17.19
CA THR A 181 -7.44 14.61 17.04
C THR A 181 -7.13 15.42 15.79
N MET A 182 -8.13 15.57 14.94
CA MET A 182 -8.06 16.34 13.71
C MET A 182 -9.18 17.37 13.66
N SER A 183 -8.89 18.54 13.11
CA SER A 183 -9.85 19.62 12.87
C SER A 183 -10.23 19.67 11.39
N ILE A 184 -11.52 19.76 11.12
CA ILE A 184 -12.12 20.06 9.82
C ILE A 184 -12.17 21.59 9.72
N THR A 185 -11.27 22.18 8.93
CA THR A 185 -11.22 23.63 8.72
C THR A 185 -12.28 24.08 7.73
N ASP A 186 -12.53 25.39 7.59
CA ASP A 186 -13.41 25.93 6.54
C ASP A 186 -12.76 26.09 5.17
N LYS A 187 -11.45 25.86 5.07
CA LYS A 187 -10.73 26.00 3.80
C LYS A 187 -10.97 24.78 2.93
N ARG A 188 -11.21 25.00 1.64
CA ARG A 188 -11.25 23.91 0.65
C ARG A 188 -9.89 23.25 0.54
N TYR A 189 -9.85 21.92 0.44
CA TYR A 189 -8.61 21.19 0.15
C TYR A 189 -8.41 21.05 -1.36
N ASN A 190 -7.19 21.34 -1.82
CA ASN A 190 -6.73 21.04 -3.16
C ASN A 190 -5.56 20.04 -3.06
N PRO A 191 -5.73 18.79 -3.53
CA PRO A 191 -4.63 17.82 -3.54
C PRO A 191 -3.51 18.27 -4.48
N SER A 192 -2.25 18.01 -4.13
CA SER A 192 -1.13 18.28 -5.04
C SER A 192 -1.04 17.25 -6.16
N PHE A 193 -1.71 16.10 -6.01
CA PHE A 193 -1.91 15.13 -7.06
C PHE A 193 -3.29 14.52 -6.99
N LYS A 194 -3.95 14.47 -8.14
CA LYS A 194 -5.25 13.85 -8.31
C LYS A 194 -5.26 13.16 -9.66
N TYR A 195 -5.72 11.92 -9.70
CA TYR A 195 -5.97 11.23 -10.96
C TYR A 195 -6.90 12.05 -11.86
N SER A 196 -6.49 12.23 -13.11
CA SER A 196 -7.39 12.72 -14.15
C SER A 196 -8.44 11.64 -14.44
N ARG A 197 -9.60 12.06 -14.99
CA ARG A 197 -10.64 11.09 -15.40
C ARG A 197 -10.12 10.10 -16.44
N GLU A 198 -9.21 10.52 -17.32
CA GLU A 198 -8.58 9.67 -18.33
C GLU A 198 -7.69 8.59 -17.70
N VAL A 199 -6.86 8.97 -16.71
CA VAL A 199 -6.05 8.00 -15.98
C VAL A 199 -6.92 7.03 -15.19
N LEU A 200 -8.08 7.46 -14.66
CA LEU A 200 -9.01 6.53 -14.00
C LEU A 200 -9.57 5.46 -14.94
N SER A 201 -9.92 5.82 -16.19
CA SER A 201 -10.37 4.84 -17.18
C SER A 201 -9.27 3.83 -17.50
N GLN A 202 -8.05 4.30 -17.72
CA GLN A 202 -6.88 3.44 -17.99
C GLN A 202 -6.52 2.58 -16.76
N TYR A 203 -6.64 3.13 -15.54
CA TYR A 203 -6.34 2.41 -14.30
C TYR A 203 -7.19 1.13 -14.16
N ARG A 204 -8.47 1.19 -14.53
CA ARG A 204 -9.34 0.00 -14.51
C ARG A 204 -8.90 -1.07 -15.50
N GLU A 205 -8.49 -0.66 -16.69
CA GLU A 205 -8.04 -1.56 -17.76
C GLU A 205 -6.68 -2.22 -17.46
N ILE A 206 -5.74 -1.44 -16.93
CA ILE A 206 -4.38 -1.86 -16.59
C ILE A 206 -4.39 -2.84 -15.41
N ASN A 207 -5.30 -2.61 -14.46
CA ASN A 207 -5.42 -3.43 -13.26
C ASN A 207 -6.51 -4.51 -13.38
N ALA A 208 -7.04 -4.73 -14.59
CA ALA A 208 -7.91 -5.86 -14.85
C ALA A 208 -7.14 -7.18 -14.63
N ILE A 209 -7.79 -8.14 -13.99
CA ILE A 209 -7.26 -9.49 -13.78
C ILE A 209 -7.04 -10.16 -15.14
N ARG A 210 -5.84 -10.70 -15.36
CA ARG A 210 -5.45 -11.36 -16.62
C ARG A 210 -4.73 -12.69 -16.34
N PRO A 211 -4.76 -13.66 -17.29
CA PRO A 211 -3.99 -14.89 -17.16
C PRO A 211 -2.49 -14.60 -17.06
N LEU A 212 -1.79 -15.33 -16.19
CA LEU A 212 -0.34 -15.23 -16.07
C LEU A 212 0.32 -16.17 -17.09
N SER A 213 1.35 -15.68 -17.79
CA SER A 213 2.06 -16.44 -18.82
C SER A 213 3.22 -17.26 -18.27
N HIS A 214 3.86 -16.81 -17.19
CA HIS A 214 5.01 -17.50 -16.60
C HIS A 214 4.67 -18.25 -15.30
N PHE A 215 3.53 -17.94 -14.70
CA PHE A 215 3.02 -18.67 -13.53
C PHE A 215 2.00 -19.72 -13.98
N LYS A 216 2.39 -21.00 -13.98
CA LYS A 216 1.47 -22.11 -14.26
C LYS A 216 0.67 -22.41 -12.99
N GLU A 217 -0.65 -22.25 -13.04
CA GLU A 217 -1.56 -22.67 -11.99
C GLU A 217 -1.50 -24.20 -11.82
N GLY A 218 -0.79 -24.63 -10.78
CA GLY A 218 -0.61 -26.04 -10.43
C GLY A 218 0.17 -26.13 -9.12
N GLY A 219 -0.53 -25.99 -7.99
CA GLY A 219 0.02 -25.97 -6.62
C GLY A 219 0.53 -24.57 -6.24
N ASP A 220 -0.10 -23.80 -5.36
CA ASP A 220 -0.61 -24.22 -4.06
C ASP A 220 -1.35 -23.03 -3.43
N SER A 221 -2.65 -23.17 -3.16
CA SER A 221 -3.26 -22.47 -2.02
C SER A 221 -2.47 -22.72 -0.72
N ALA A 222 -1.72 -23.84 -0.67
CA ALA A 222 -0.80 -24.18 0.41
C ALA A 222 0.42 -23.24 0.54
N ILE A 223 0.79 -22.40 -0.43
CA ILE A 223 1.85 -21.40 -0.22
C ILE A 223 1.34 -20.28 0.67
N TYR A 224 0.13 -19.78 0.44
CA TYR A 224 -0.47 -18.80 1.35
C TYR A 224 -0.61 -19.36 2.77
N ASP A 225 -1.09 -20.60 2.90
CA ASP A 225 -1.38 -21.20 4.21
C ASP A 225 -0.15 -21.73 4.96
N LYS A 226 0.97 -22.01 4.28
CA LYS A 226 2.21 -22.52 4.92
C LYS A 226 3.31 -21.47 5.07
N VAL A 227 3.32 -20.44 4.22
CA VAL A 227 4.41 -19.43 4.21
C VAL A 227 4.06 -18.24 5.11
N PHE A 228 2.82 -17.75 5.07
CA PHE A 228 2.43 -16.58 5.85
C PHE A 228 1.64 -16.96 7.10
N LYS A 229 2.11 -16.49 8.25
CA LYS A 229 1.34 -16.56 9.50
C LYS A 229 0.37 -15.38 9.52
N THR A 230 -0.84 -15.62 10.00
CA THR A 230 -1.80 -14.54 10.28
C THR A 230 -2.00 -14.43 11.79
N GLU A 231 -1.74 -13.24 12.32
CA GLU A 231 -1.95 -12.93 13.74
C GLU A 231 -2.73 -11.61 13.83
N ASP A 232 -3.91 -11.68 14.46
CA ASP A 232 -4.80 -10.53 14.69
C ASP A 232 -5.04 -9.62 13.47
N GLY A 233 -5.19 -10.22 12.30
CA GLY A 233 -5.49 -9.51 11.06
C GLY A 233 -4.27 -9.00 10.29
N LEU A 234 -3.07 -9.17 10.84
CA LEU A 234 -1.81 -8.85 10.17
C LEU A 234 -1.17 -10.11 9.56
N PHE A 235 -0.45 -9.92 8.46
CA PHE A 235 0.25 -10.99 7.75
C PHE A 235 1.72 -10.96 8.12
N TYR A 236 2.29 -12.12 8.41
CA TYR A 236 3.67 -12.24 8.83
C TYR A 236 4.40 -13.27 8.00
N TRP A 237 5.62 -12.93 7.60
CA TRP A 237 6.59 -13.88 7.08
C TRP A 237 7.88 -13.77 7.89
N ARG A 238 8.26 -14.84 8.59
CA ARG A 238 9.28 -14.75 9.65
C ARG A 238 8.89 -13.62 10.62
N ASP A 239 9.76 -12.62 10.83
CA ASP A 239 9.52 -11.46 11.68
C ASP A 239 8.99 -10.23 10.92
N TYR A 240 8.80 -10.34 9.60
CA TYR A 240 8.27 -9.25 8.78
C TYR A 240 6.76 -9.18 8.85
N CYS A 241 6.23 -8.06 9.31
CA CYS A 241 4.82 -7.72 9.14
C CYS A 241 4.60 -7.16 7.73
N LEU A 242 3.73 -7.81 6.97
CA LEU A 242 3.32 -7.43 5.63
C LEU A 242 1.96 -6.74 5.68
N ILE A 243 1.85 -5.65 4.93
CA ILE A 243 0.69 -4.76 4.90
C ILE A 243 0.20 -4.55 3.47
N TYR A 244 -1.11 -4.48 3.30
CA TYR A 244 -1.70 -4.13 2.01
C TYR A 244 -1.64 -2.64 1.78
N VAL A 245 -1.12 -2.26 0.63
CA VAL A 245 -1.07 -0.86 0.20
C VAL A 245 -1.54 -0.75 -1.24
N GLY A 246 -2.21 0.34 -1.58
CA GLY A 246 -2.55 0.63 -2.96
C GLY A 246 -1.31 0.90 -3.80
N CYS A 247 -1.29 0.37 -5.04
CA CYS A 247 -0.11 0.51 -5.90
C CYS A 247 0.34 1.96 -6.08
N ILE A 248 -0.56 2.95 -6.09
CA ILE A 248 -0.23 4.37 -6.19
C ILE A 248 0.84 4.84 -5.18
N VAL A 249 0.92 4.26 -3.97
CA VAL A 249 1.89 4.74 -2.98
C VAL A 249 3.32 4.64 -3.47
N LEU A 250 3.66 3.52 -4.10
CA LEU A 250 5.01 3.29 -4.59
C LEU A 250 5.32 4.24 -5.78
N TYR A 251 4.33 4.59 -6.63
CA TYR A 251 4.49 5.66 -7.63
C TYR A 251 4.77 7.02 -6.97
N LEU A 252 4.00 7.38 -5.94
CA LEU A 252 4.18 8.66 -5.24
C LEU A 252 5.54 8.74 -4.55
N LEU A 253 6.00 7.64 -3.94
CA LEU A 253 7.34 7.52 -3.37
C LEU A 253 8.40 7.74 -4.47
N GLU A 254 8.29 7.02 -5.58
CA GLU A 254 9.29 7.05 -6.64
C GLU A 254 9.25 8.30 -7.52
N SER A 255 8.14 9.03 -7.61
CA SER A 255 8.07 10.29 -8.35
C SER A 255 8.51 11.49 -7.50
N ARG A 256 8.19 11.50 -6.20
CA ARG A 256 8.30 12.73 -5.38
C ARG A 256 9.51 12.80 -4.46
N ILE A 257 10.01 11.67 -3.97
CA ILE A 257 11.19 11.66 -3.11
C ILE A 257 12.42 11.86 -3.99
N LYS A 258 13.19 12.94 -3.76
CA LYS A 258 14.34 13.29 -4.60
C LYS A 258 15.56 12.42 -4.31
N GLU A 259 15.60 11.82 -3.13
CA GLU A 259 16.69 11.01 -2.60
C GLU A 259 16.59 9.58 -3.15
N LYS A 260 16.69 9.46 -4.47
CA LYS A 260 16.57 8.20 -5.23
C LYS A 260 17.48 7.10 -4.70
N GLN A 261 18.72 7.45 -4.35
CA GLN A 261 19.66 6.50 -3.75
C GLN A 261 19.16 5.94 -2.41
N VAL A 262 18.52 6.78 -1.56
CA VAL A 262 17.96 6.31 -0.28
C VAL A 262 16.85 5.30 -0.53
N LEU A 263 15.97 5.56 -1.50
CA LEU A 263 14.93 4.60 -1.88
C LEU A 263 15.52 3.28 -2.41
N PHE A 264 16.54 3.37 -3.27
CA PHE A 264 17.23 2.20 -3.80
C PHE A 264 17.87 1.39 -2.67
N ASP A 265 18.63 2.02 -1.77
CA ASP A 265 19.32 1.36 -0.67
C ASP A 265 18.33 0.66 0.26
N ILE A 266 17.22 1.32 0.62
CA ILE A 266 16.17 0.70 1.44
C ILE A 266 15.59 -0.52 0.74
N GLY A 267 15.30 -0.42 -0.56
CA GLY A 267 14.82 -1.54 -1.35
C GLY A 267 15.83 -2.68 -1.40
N PHE A 268 17.10 -2.36 -1.65
CA PHE A 268 18.19 -3.31 -1.75
C PHE A 268 18.41 -4.07 -0.45
N ASP A 269 18.52 -3.35 0.67
CA ASP A 269 18.71 -3.92 2.00
C ASP A 269 17.58 -4.90 2.32
N TRP A 270 16.32 -4.45 2.14
CA TRP A 270 15.16 -5.31 2.39
C TRP A 270 15.12 -6.52 1.46
N GLY A 271 15.31 -6.33 0.15
CA GLY A 271 15.28 -7.43 -0.80
C GLY A 271 16.35 -8.48 -0.48
N LYS A 272 17.54 -8.04 -0.09
CA LYS A 272 18.63 -8.95 0.27
C LYS A 272 18.33 -9.75 1.54
N GLU A 273 17.82 -9.08 2.57
CA GLU A 273 17.49 -9.72 3.86
C GLU A 273 16.26 -10.64 3.74
N PHE A 274 15.20 -10.17 3.09
CA PHE A 274 13.97 -10.93 2.90
C PHE A 274 14.24 -12.20 2.07
N PHE A 275 15.06 -12.16 1.03
CA PHE A 275 15.32 -13.36 0.23
C PHE A 275 16.53 -14.17 0.71
N GLN A 276 17.03 -13.95 1.92
CA GLN A 276 18.18 -14.69 2.46
C GLN A 276 17.89 -16.18 2.60
N GLY A 277 18.72 -16.99 1.96
CA GLY A 277 18.61 -18.46 1.92
C GLY A 277 17.52 -18.98 0.97
N GLU A 278 16.86 -18.10 0.23
CA GLU A 278 15.75 -18.47 -0.67
C GLU A 278 16.23 -18.67 -2.11
N ASN A 279 15.46 -19.44 -2.89
CA ASN A 279 15.77 -19.75 -4.28
C ASN A 279 14.95 -18.91 -5.27
N LEU A 280 15.28 -19.03 -6.57
CA LEU A 280 14.60 -18.29 -7.65
C LEU A 280 13.10 -18.59 -7.74
N ASN A 281 12.68 -19.82 -7.42
CA ASN A 281 11.26 -20.19 -7.43
C ASN A 281 10.49 -19.45 -6.33
N PHE A 282 11.07 -19.33 -5.14
CA PHE A 282 10.49 -18.54 -4.04
C PHE A 282 10.40 -17.06 -4.41
N PHE A 283 11.44 -16.50 -5.04
CA PHE A 283 11.42 -15.15 -5.61
C PHE A 283 10.24 -14.93 -6.56
N LEU A 284 10.12 -15.74 -7.61
CA LEU A 284 9.07 -15.60 -8.62
C LEU A 284 7.67 -15.69 -7.98
N LYS A 285 7.48 -16.68 -7.11
CA LYS A 285 6.21 -16.88 -6.39
C LYS A 285 5.89 -15.67 -5.50
N THR A 286 6.86 -15.17 -4.73
CA THR A 286 6.63 -14.07 -3.79
C THR A 286 6.17 -12.80 -4.49
N PHE A 287 6.81 -12.38 -5.59
CA PHE A 287 6.39 -11.17 -6.30
C PHE A 287 5.00 -11.29 -6.93
N VAL A 288 4.65 -12.48 -7.45
CA VAL A 288 3.30 -12.78 -7.93
C VAL A 288 2.29 -12.68 -6.78
N LEU A 289 2.60 -13.26 -5.61
CA LEU A 289 1.74 -13.21 -4.42
C LEU A 289 1.62 -11.79 -3.85
N PHE A 290 2.67 -10.98 -3.98
CA PHE A 290 2.67 -9.59 -3.53
C PHE A 290 1.93 -8.65 -4.50
N GLY A 291 1.42 -9.17 -5.61
CA GLY A 291 0.57 -8.41 -6.54
C GLY A 291 1.33 -7.63 -7.61
N PHE A 292 2.61 -7.93 -7.85
CA PHE A 292 3.44 -7.24 -8.86
C PHE A 292 3.15 -7.67 -10.31
N GLY A 293 2.21 -8.60 -10.52
CA GLY A 293 1.85 -9.10 -11.84
C GLY A 293 2.55 -10.41 -12.17
N ASP A 294 2.78 -10.66 -13.45
CA ASP A 294 3.46 -11.87 -13.94
C ASP A 294 4.96 -11.60 -14.06
N VAL A 295 5.75 -12.25 -13.21
CA VAL A 295 7.19 -11.98 -13.07
C VAL A 295 7.98 -13.15 -13.64
N ALA A 296 9.00 -12.83 -14.43
CA ALA A 296 9.98 -13.77 -14.96
C ALA A 296 11.40 -13.24 -14.75
N VAL A 297 12.36 -14.17 -14.63
CA VAL A 297 13.79 -13.87 -14.62
C VAL A 297 14.45 -14.60 -15.78
N ILE A 298 15.13 -13.85 -16.64
CA ILE A 298 15.94 -14.37 -17.73
C ILE A 298 17.39 -14.47 -17.21
N PRO A 299 17.95 -15.67 -17.06
CA PRO A 299 19.32 -15.85 -16.61
C PRO A 299 20.33 -15.23 -17.57
N GLY A 300 21.45 -14.76 -17.04
CA GLY A 300 22.56 -14.19 -17.81
C GLY A 300 23.68 -13.72 -16.88
N LYS A 301 24.78 -13.19 -17.44
CA LYS A 301 25.90 -12.61 -16.65
C LYS A 301 25.38 -11.51 -15.69
N THR A 302 24.39 -10.77 -16.16
CA THR A 302 23.49 -9.95 -15.36
C THR A 302 22.08 -10.46 -15.64
N PRO A 303 21.34 -10.99 -14.64
CA PRO A 303 19.98 -11.46 -14.85
C PRO A 303 19.07 -10.31 -15.24
N LYS A 304 18.06 -10.60 -16.07
CA LYS A 304 17.02 -9.63 -16.42
C LYS A 304 15.71 -10.01 -15.74
N VAL A 305 15.04 -9.06 -15.11
CA VAL A 305 13.69 -9.26 -14.57
C VAL A 305 12.68 -8.67 -15.54
N VAL A 306 11.67 -9.45 -15.89
CA VAL A 306 10.54 -9.01 -16.71
C VAL A 306 9.28 -9.08 -15.85
N MET A 307 8.63 -7.94 -15.63
CA MET A 307 7.32 -7.86 -14.96
C MET A 307 6.25 -7.44 -15.97
N LYS A 308 5.35 -8.37 -16.32
CA LYS A 308 4.15 -8.03 -17.10
C LYS A 308 3.05 -7.58 -16.15
N TYR A 309 2.19 -6.69 -16.65
CA TYR A 309 1.10 -6.08 -15.89
C TYR A 309 1.60 -5.18 -14.77
N PHE A 310 2.64 -4.40 -15.02
CA PHE A 310 3.19 -3.48 -14.01
C PHE A 310 2.18 -2.37 -13.63
N PRO A 311 1.98 -2.05 -12.34
CA PRO A 311 0.75 -1.39 -11.85
C PRO A 311 0.55 0.12 -12.15
N TRP A 312 1.36 0.79 -12.97
CA TRP A 312 1.46 2.27 -12.94
C TRP A 312 1.77 2.99 -14.26
N GLU A 313 1.56 2.39 -15.42
CA GLU A 313 1.94 3.05 -16.68
C GLU A 313 1.36 4.45 -16.95
N PRO A 314 0.11 4.83 -16.61
CA PRO A 314 -0.39 6.17 -16.96
C PRO A 314 0.41 7.30 -16.30
N LEU A 315 1.24 6.93 -15.33
CA LEU A 315 2.03 7.79 -14.48
C LEU A 315 3.54 7.59 -14.67
N GLU A 316 3.98 6.71 -15.58
CA GLU A 316 5.41 6.38 -15.78
C GLU A 316 6.24 7.63 -16.10
N LYS A 317 5.69 8.59 -16.85
CA LYS A 317 6.43 9.79 -17.29
C LYS A 317 7.08 10.57 -16.15
N ASP A 318 6.57 10.42 -14.93
CA ASP A 318 7.08 11.10 -13.74
C ASP A 318 8.03 10.23 -12.89
N VAL A 319 8.28 8.97 -13.30
CA VAL A 319 9.18 8.01 -12.62
C VAL A 319 10.34 7.66 -13.53
N ASN A 320 11.52 8.21 -13.24
CA ASN A 320 12.68 8.06 -14.13
C ASN A 320 13.40 6.70 -14.01
N ASP A 321 13.49 6.09 -12.83
CA ASP A 321 14.39 4.95 -12.62
C ASP A 321 13.84 3.80 -11.76
N PHE A 322 12.60 3.94 -11.28
CA PHE A 322 11.95 3.01 -10.36
C PHE A 322 12.87 2.60 -9.20
N SER A 323 13.53 3.58 -8.57
CA SER A 323 14.57 3.37 -7.55
C SER A 323 14.23 2.31 -6.50
N LEU A 324 13.03 2.35 -5.92
CA LEU A 324 12.65 1.48 -4.83
C LEU A 324 12.40 0.06 -5.33
N VAL A 325 11.61 -0.10 -6.41
CA VAL A 325 11.36 -1.41 -7.02
C VAL A 325 12.66 -2.02 -7.56
N ARG A 326 13.51 -1.22 -8.21
CA ARG A 326 14.82 -1.62 -8.71
C ARG A 326 15.76 -2.06 -7.58
N GLY A 327 15.76 -1.34 -6.46
CA GLY A 327 16.49 -1.70 -5.25
C GLY A 327 16.02 -3.05 -4.71
N ILE A 328 14.71 -3.20 -4.50
CA ILE A 328 14.05 -4.44 -4.06
C ILE A 328 14.50 -5.64 -4.91
N LEU A 329 14.41 -5.51 -6.23
CA LEU A 329 14.80 -6.58 -7.16
C LEU A 329 16.30 -6.87 -7.13
N SER A 330 17.13 -5.84 -7.07
CA SER A 330 18.58 -5.96 -7.01
C SER A 330 19.03 -6.69 -5.75
N GLY A 331 18.48 -6.33 -4.58
CA GLY A 331 18.75 -7.00 -3.32
C GLY A 331 18.29 -8.46 -3.31
N ALA A 332 17.06 -8.70 -3.76
CA ALA A 332 16.48 -10.04 -3.81
C ALA A 332 17.27 -11.00 -4.69
N LEU A 333 17.62 -10.58 -5.91
CA LEU A 333 18.47 -11.38 -6.80
C LEU A 333 19.88 -11.54 -6.24
N SER A 334 20.41 -10.51 -5.55
CA SER A 334 21.73 -10.63 -4.94
C SER A 334 21.80 -11.76 -3.93
N SER A 335 20.72 -11.94 -3.15
CA SER A 335 20.58 -13.06 -2.24
C SER A 335 20.41 -14.39 -2.97
N VAL A 336 19.45 -14.47 -3.89
CA VAL A 336 19.12 -15.71 -4.62
C VAL A 336 20.31 -16.27 -5.40
N TYR A 337 21.15 -15.41 -6.00
CA TYR A 337 22.33 -15.81 -6.75
C TYR A 337 23.63 -15.81 -5.92
N SER A 338 23.57 -15.45 -4.63
CA SER A 338 24.74 -15.30 -3.76
C SER A 338 25.86 -14.45 -4.38
N LYS A 339 25.46 -13.38 -5.09
CA LYS A 339 26.37 -12.46 -5.80
C LYS A 339 25.74 -11.08 -5.81
N GLU A 340 26.53 -10.04 -5.59
CA GLU A 340 26.03 -8.66 -5.69
C GLU A 340 25.56 -8.31 -7.10
N ILE A 341 24.29 -7.92 -7.22
CA ILE A 341 23.59 -7.59 -8.46
C ILE A 341 22.94 -6.23 -8.29
N HIS A 342 23.30 -5.29 -9.17
CA HIS A 342 22.71 -3.95 -9.25
C HIS A 342 22.07 -3.76 -10.62
N LEU A 343 20.75 -3.83 -10.68
CA LEU A 343 19.99 -3.56 -11.90
C LEU A 343 20.09 -2.06 -12.22
N LYS A 344 20.36 -1.71 -13.47
CA LYS A 344 20.65 -0.33 -13.91
C LYS A 344 19.57 0.26 -14.80
N LYS A 345 18.99 -0.54 -15.70
CA LYS A 345 18.10 -0.04 -16.75
C LYS A 345 16.71 -0.62 -16.57
N THR A 346 15.75 0.28 -16.42
CA THR A 346 14.33 -0.06 -16.57
C THR A 346 13.89 0.38 -17.96
N SER A 347 13.31 -0.52 -18.75
CA SER A 347 12.48 -0.12 -19.89
C SER A 347 11.06 -0.55 -19.62
N LEU A 348 10.11 0.38 -19.61
CA LEU A 348 8.70 0.04 -19.72
C LEU A 348 8.33 0.04 -21.20
N MET A 349 7.71 -1.05 -21.64
CA MET A 349 7.22 -1.17 -23.01
C MET A 349 5.73 -1.48 -22.98
N LYS A 350 4.96 -0.79 -23.84
CA LYS A 350 3.59 -1.17 -24.16
C LYS A 350 3.60 -2.23 -25.26
N LYS A 351 3.08 -3.43 -24.98
CA LYS A 351 2.85 -4.49 -25.97
C LYS A 351 1.39 -4.90 -25.90
N HIS A 352 0.63 -4.74 -26.99
CA HIS A 352 -0.77 -5.17 -27.09
C HIS A 352 -1.62 -4.80 -25.86
N ASP A 353 -1.56 -3.50 -25.47
CA ASP A 353 -2.25 -2.92 -24.31
C ASP A 353 -1.76 -3.35 -22.92
N LEU A 354 -0.57 -3.95 -22.84
CA LEU A 354 0.03 -4.42 -21.59
C LEU A 354 1.40 -3.80 -21.35
N PHE A 355 1.72 -3.57 -20.08
CA PHE A 355 3.00 -3.02 -19.66
C PHE A 355 3.96 -4.09 -19.19
N GLU A 356 5.14 -4.06 -19.78
CA GLU A 356 6.26 -4.91 -19.46
C GLU A 356 7.39 -4.03 -18.93
N ALA A 357 7.71 -4.16 -17.65
CA ALA A 357 8.90 -3.54 -17.07
C ALA A 357 10.06 -4.53 -17.16
N VAL A 358 11.14 -4.12 -17.81
CA VAL A 358 12.37 -4.91 -17.91
C VAL A 358 13.47 -4.23 -17.12
N PHE A 359 14.00 -4.93 -16.11
CA PHE A 359 15.12 -4.48 -15.29
C PHE A 359 16.38 -5.25 -15.67
N GLN A 360 17.46 -4.55 -16.05
CA GLN A 360 18.74 -5.13 -16.49
C GLN A 360 19.95 -4.48 -15.80
#